data_AF-A0A2R6GAT1-F1
#
_entry.id   AF-A0A2R6GAT1-F1
#
_cell.length_a   1.000
_cell.length_b   1.000
_cell.length_c   1.000
_cell.angle_alpha   90.00
_cell.angle_beta   90.00
_cell.angle_gamma   90.00
#
_symmetry.space_group_name_H-M   'P 1'
#
loop_
_entity.id
_entity.type
_entity.pdbx_description
1 polymer ?
#
loop_
_entity_poly.entity_id
_entity_poly.type
_entity_poly.pdbx_seq_one_letter_code
_entity_poly.pdbx_strand_id
1 'polypeptide(L)'
;MNTYTTPATVLFETQRSAIEQSQRVAEQTIEFQKRLNRTALSSLKGAESAQRQGISLFESGTRTYLSGVEAMTPGADGNTTQIQQNTEEAFSRLKDNHAELFENVEQEAERGVDSYEELSAEYLDALDDQLGTLLEAHIELQSQTVEGMEEFEDRTEEFGERFEENVDEGVDRAAEMQERIEAQIEEQTEQAEQFQGELEAQLEEMQTQLDRQAAQIERSAGRAEAGRSDSGGGSGSQSESEEETLDVAAVEGIGSSYAEDLRSEGIETVEDLAMSDPETVAEAAGVSEDRAEEWIAETETGTVEGLGSTYTERLAEVGIETMEDMSAAGAETVAEAAEVSEEQAEEWIEQAEN
;
A
#
# COMPACT_ATOMS: atom_id res chain seq x y z
N MET A 1 15.04 1.48 17.74
CA MET A 1 15.26 0.35 16.80
C MET A 1 13.94 -0.37 16.72
N ASN A 2 13.14 0.03 15.75
CA ASN A 2 11.69 -0.02 15.88
C ASN A 2 11.12 -1.23 15.11
N THR A 3 9.91 -1.62 15.51
CA THR A 3 9.32 -2.90 15.12
C THR A 3 8.94 -2.95 13.63
N TYR A 4 8.76 -1.78 12.99
CA TYR A 4 8.22 -1.66 11.62
C TYR A 4 9.27 -1.35 10.54
N THR A 5 10.34 -0.61 10.86
CA THR A 5 11.46 -0.42 9.91
C THR A 5 12.30 -1.69 9.71
N THR A 6 12.29 -2.60 10.69
CA THR A 6 13.05 -3.85 10.64
C THR A 6 12.54 -4.84 9.57
N PRO A 7 11.23 -5.18 9.48
CA PRO A 7 10.72 -6.08 8.43
C PRO A 7 10.93 -5.55 7.00
N ALA A 8 10.65 -4.27 6.75
CA ALA A 8 10.80 -3.67 5.42
C ALA A 8 12.27 -3.73 4.95
N THR A 9 13.20 -3.32 5.81
CA THR A 9 14.65 -3.37 5.53
C THR A 9 15.12 -4.79 5.21
N VAL A 10 14.68 -5.79 5.98
CA VAL A 10 15.04 -7.21 5.76
C VAL A 10 14.50 -7.75 4.42
N LEU A 11 13.30 -7.34 4.00
CA LEU A 11 12.74 -7.70 2.69
C LEU A 11 13.58 -7.12 1.54
N PHE A 12 13.97 -5.84 1.63
CA PHE A 12 14.80 -5.20 0.61
C PHE A 12 16.22 -5.77 0.55
N GLU A 13 16.85 -6.07 1.71
CA GLU A 13 18.13 -6.79 1.75
C GLU A 13 18.04 -8.18 1.09
N THR A 14 16.91 -8.89 1.29
CA THR A 14 16.66 -10.18 0.68
C THR A 14 16.51 -10.07 -0.85
N GLN A 15 15.75 -9.08 -1.34
CA GLN A 15 15.61 -8.82 -2.78
C GLN A 15 16.96 -8.48 -3.42
N ARG A 16 17.73 -7.57 -2.81
CA ARG A 16 19.08 -7.22 -3.27
C ARG A 16 19.98 -8.45 -3.38
N SER A 17 20.01 -9.29 -2.34
CA SER A 17 20.82 -10.51 -2.31
C SER A 17 20.43 -11.49 -3.43
N ALA A 18 19.13 -11.62 -3.71
CA ALA A 18 18.62 -12.43 -4.82
C ALA A 18 19.02 -11.88 -6.20
N ILE A 19 18.97 -10.56 -6.40
CA ILE A 19 19.41 -9.90 -7.65
C ILE A 19 20.92 -10.15 -7.87
N GLU A 20 21.76 -9.83 -6.88
CA GLU A 20 23.21 -10.08 -6.98
C GLU A 20 23.54 -11.57 -7.17
N GLN A 21 22.74 -12.48 -6.59
CA GLN A 21 22.89 -13.93 -6.83
C GLN A 21 22.56 -14.31 -8.27
N SER A 22 21.48 -13.74 -8.85
CA SER A 22 21.08 -14.02 -10.24
C SER A 22 22.13 -13.56 -11.24
N GLN A 23 22.72 -12.37 -11.03
CA GLN A 23 23.83 -11.83 -11.81
C GLN A 23 25.05 -12.77 -11.78
N ARG A 24 25.49 -13.18 -10.59
CA ARG A 24 26.62 -14.12 -10.42
C ARG A 24 26.36 -15.47 -11.11
N VAL A 25 25.11 -15.94 -11.18
CA VAL A 25 24.74 -17.16 -11.93
C VAL A 25 24.79 -16.93 -13.45
N ALA A 26 24.37 -15.77 -13.94
CA ALA A 26 24.47 -15.42 -15.37
C ALA A 26 25.94 -15.34 -15.83
N GLU A 27 26.79 -14.64 -15.09
CA GLU A 27 28.23 -14.54 -15.33
C GLU A 27 28.88 -15.93 -15.35
N GLN A 28 28.63 -16.76 -14.32
CA GLN A 28 29.14 -18.13 -14.25
C GLN A 28 28.67 -19.01 -15.41
N THR A 29 27.46 -18.80 -15.92
CA THR A 29 26.90 -19.53 -17.07
C THR A 29 27.63 -19.16 -18.37
N ILE A 30 27.89 -17.88 -18.59
CA ILE A 30 28.67 -17.40 -19.74
C ILE A 30 30.13 -17.88 -19.63
N GLU A 31 30.76 -17.77 -18.47
CA GLU A 31 32.11 -18.29 -18.23
C GLU A 31 32.22 -19.81 -18.40
N PHE A 32 31.14 -20.56 -18.17
CA PHE A 32 31.07 -21.98 -18.52
C PHE A 32 30.99 -22.18 -20.04
N GLN A 33 30.20 -21.39 -20.76
CA GLN A 33 30.11 -21.45 -22.23
C GLN A 33 31.45 -21.07 -22.90
N LYS A 34 32.13 -20.02 -22.45
CA LYS A 34 33.50 -19.67 -22.90
C LYS A 34 34.48 -20.83 -22.72
N ARG A 35 34.47 -21.47 -21.53
CA ARG A 35 35.30 -22.66 -21.24
C ARG A 35 34.97 -23.85 -22.15
N LEU A 36 33.70 -24.12 -22.45
CA LEU A 36 33.31 -25.15 -23.42
C LEU A 36 33.83 -24.85 -24.83
N ASN A 37 33.67 -23.61 -25.29
CA ASN A 37 34.13 -23.17 -26.61
C ASN A 37 35.65 -23.30 -26.78
N ARG A 38 36.44 -22.83 -25.79
CA ARG A 38 37.89 -23.08 -25.75
C ARG A 38 38.25 -24.58 -25.71
N THR A 39 37.48 -25.39 -25.00
CA THR A 39 37.71 -26.85 -24.93
C THR A 39 37.44 -27.51 -26.30
N ALA A 40 36.39 -27.10 -27.00
CA ALA A 40 36.10 -27.57 -28.36
C ALA A 40 37.21 -27.19 -29.35
N LEU A 41 37.68 -25.94 -29.31
CA LEU A 41 38.84 -25.49 -30.09
C LEU A 41 40.10 -26.34 -29.76
N SER A 42 40.41 -26.54 -28.48
CA SER A 42 41.54 -27.38 -28.07
C SER A 42 41.43 -28.83 -28.56
N SER A 43 40.20 -29.36 -28.64
CA SER A 43 39.93 -30.68 -29.22
C SER A 43 40.21 -30.74 -30.73
N LEU A 44 39.93 -29.66 -31.48
CA LEU A 44 40.27 -29.57 -32.91
C LEU A 44 41.80 -29.60 -33.12
N LYS A 45 42.56 -28.82 -32.33
CA LYS A 45 44.04 -28.85 -32.34
C LYS A 45 44.59 -30.24 -31.97
N GLY A 46 43.96 -30.89 -30.99
CA GLY A 46 44.27 -32.28 -30.62
C GLY A 46 44.03 -33.26 -31.77
N ALA A 47 42.94 -33.09 -32.52
CA ALA A 47 42.60 -33.92 -33.68
C ALA A 47 43.56 -33.69 -34.86
N GLU A 48 43.96 -32.44 -35.15
CA GLU A 48 45.00 -32.12 -36.15
C GLU A 48 46.30 -32.87 -35.83
N SER A 49 46.80 -32.69 -34.60
CA SER A 49 48.05 -33.30 -34.13
C SER A 49 48.02 -34.83 -34.22
N ALA A 50 46.90 -35.46 -33.82
CA ALA A 50 46.70 -36.90 -33.94
C ALA A 50 46.66 -37.39 -35.40
N GLN A 51 45.97 -36.67 -36.29
CA GLN A 51 45.93 -37.01 -37.73
C GLN A 51 47.30 -36.84 -38.40
N ARG A 52 48.02 -35.76 -38.09
CA ARG A 52 49.37 -35.47 -38.58
C ARG A 52 50.37 -36.54 -38.12
N GLN A 53 50.26 -37.01 -36.88
CA GLN A 53 51.03 -38.16 -36.38
C GLN A 53 50.64 -39.46 -37.11
N GLY A 54 49.35 -39.71 -37.33
CA GLY A 54 48.85 -40.86 -38.10
C GLY A 54 49.37 -40.91 -39.54
N ILE A 55 49.34 -39.78 -40.26
CA ILE A 55 49.89 -39.67 -41.62
C ILE A 55 51.40 -39.94 -41.62
N SER A 56 52.14 -39.40 -40.64
CA SER A 56 53.59 -39.62 -40.51
C SER A 56 53.95 -41.08 -40.20
N LEU A 57 53.13 -41.78 -39.42
CA LEU A 57 53.26 -43.23 -39.17
C LEU A 57 52.97 -44.03 -40.46
N PHE A 58 51.95 -43.64 -41.22
CA PHE A 58 51.58 -44.33 -42.47
C PHE A 58 52.64 -44.12 -43.57
N GLU A 59 53.19 -42.91 -43.70
CA GLU A 59 54.34 -42.61 -44.56
C GLU A 59 55.54 -43.50 -44.20
N SER A 60 55.88 -43.57 -42.90
CA SER A 60 57.01 -44.37 -42.39
C SER A 60 56.81 -45.88 -42.60
N GLY A 61 55.59 -46.38 -42.40
CA GLY A 61 55.22 -47.76 -42.68
C GLY A 61 55.30 -48.10 -44.17
N THR A 62 54.86 -47.19 -45.04
CA THR A 62 54.91 -47.36 -46.50
C THR A 62 56.36 -47.36 -46.99
N ARG A 63 57.21 -46.45 -46.50
CA ARG A 63 58.66 -46.45 -46.77
C ARG A 63 59.30 -47.78 -46.36
N THR A 64 58.98 -48.28 -45.17
CA THR A 64 59.48 -49.56 -44.63
C THR A 64 59.05 -50.75 -45.49
N TYR A 65 57.79 -50.80 -45.93
CA TYR A 65 57.28 -51.86 -46.81
C TYR A 65 57.99 -51.87 -48.17
N LEU A 66 58.14 -50.72 -48.81
CA LEU A 66 58.79 -50.60 -50.13
C LEU A 66 60.26 -51.04 -50.07
N SER A 67 61.02 -50.61 -49.05
CA SER A 67 62.39 -51.07 -48.84
C SER A 67 62.48 -52.59 -48.55
N GLY A 68 61.45 -53.18 -47.92
CA GLY A 68 61.36 -54.64 -47.77
C GLY A 68 61.17 -55.38 -49.10
N VAL A 69 60.34 -54.86 -49.99
CA VAL A 69 60.11 -55.42 -51.34
C VAL A 69 61.37 -55.34 -52.20
N GLU A 70 62.08 -54.22 -52.13
CA GLU A 70 63.36 -53.99 -52.81
C GLU A 70 64.44 -54.98 -52.32
N ALA A 71 64.60 -55.13 -51.00
CA ALA A 71 65.52 -56.10 -50.40
C ALA A 71 65.24 -57.57 -50.77
N MET A 72 63.97 -57.91 -51.10
CA MET A 72 63.57 -59.24 -51.55
C MET A 72 63.64 -59.43 -53.07
N THR A 73 63.84 -58.36 -53.86
CA THR A 73 63.78 -58.40 -55.33
C THR A 73 64.99 -57.71 -55.98
N PRO A 74 66.20 -58.32 -55.95
CA PRO A 74 67.41 -57.69 -56.47
C PRO A 74 67.32 -57.37 -57.97
N GLY A 75 67.65 -56.14 -58.36
CA GLY A 75 67.54 -55.65 -59.73
C GLY A 75 66.23 -54.91 -60.07
N ALA A 76 65.32 -54.75 -59.10
CA ALA A 76 64.10 -53.94 -59.24
C ALA A 76 64.29 -52.46 -58.84
N ASP A 77 65.52 -52.06 -58.50
CA ASP A 77 65.90 -50.81 -57.81
C ASP A 77 65.34 -49.55 -58.49
N GLY A 78 65.35 -49.50 -59.84
CA GLY A 78 64.84 -48.36 -60.60
C GLY A 78 63.33 -48.14 -60.48
N ASN A 79 62.52 -49.21 -60.49
CA ASN A 79 61.07 -49.11 -60.36
C ASN A 79 60.63 -48.86 -58.91
N THR A 80 61.31 -49.49 -57.96
CA THR A 80 61.02 -49.34 -56.52
C THR A 80 61.37 -47.93 -56.03
N THR A 81 62.55 -47.40 -56.39
CA THR A 81 62.93 -46.00 -56.11
C THR A 81 61.91 -45.00 -56.68
N GLN A 82 61.44 -45.19 -57.91
CA GLN A 82 60.48 -44.26 -58.52
C GLN A 82 59.09 -44.32 -57.87
N ILE A 83 58.65 -45.51 -57.45
CA ILE A 83 57.43 -45.64 -56.64
C ILE A 83 57.60 -44.94 -55.28
N GLN A 84 58.76 -45.09 -54.64
CA GLN A 84 59.05 -44.48 -53.33
C GLN A 84 59.04 -42.95 -53.42
N GLN A 85 59.70 -42.35 -54.41
CA GLN A 85 59.69 -40.88 -54.64
C GLN A 85 58.27 -40.34 -54.91
N ASN A 86 57.51 -40.98 -55.80
CA ASN A 86 56.12 -40.59 -56.07
C ASN A 86 55.24 -40.70 -54.82
N THR A 87 55.49 -41.70 -53.96
CA THR A 87 54.78 -41.90 -52.70
C THR A 87 55.13 -40.83 -51.68
N GLU A 88 56.42 -40.46 -51.56
CA GLU A 88 56.87 -39.38 -50.67
C GLU A 88 56.34 -38.00 -51.10
N GLU A 89 56.33 -37.70 -52.41
CA GLU A 89 55.65 -36.49 -52.92
C GLU A 89 54.15 -36.50 -52.60
N ALA A 90 53.47 -37.64 -52.74
CA ALA A 90 52.05 -37.76 -52.42
C ALA A 90 51.79 -37.53 -50.92
N PHE A 91 52.63 -38.07 -50.02
CA PHE A 91 52.55 -37.79 -48.60
C PHE A 91 52.90 -36.35 -48.24
N SER A 92 53.85 -35.70 -48.92
CA SER A 92 54.11 -34.27 -48.73
C SER A 92 52.87 -33.46 -49.09
N ARG A 93 52.39 -33.58 -50.34
CA ARG A 93 51.18 -32.88 -50.80
C ARG A 93 49.97 -33.13 -49.90
N LEU A 94 49.81 -34.34 -49.38
CA LEU A 94 48.76 -34.67 -48.42
C LEU A 94 48.93 -33.91 -47.09
N LYS A 95 50.13 -33.91 -46.50
CA LYS A 95 50.43 -33.17 -45.26
C LYS A 95 50.29 -31.66 -45.45
N ASP A 96 50.73 -31.13 -46.59
CA ASP A 96 50.71 -29.71 -46.90
C ASP A 96 49.26 -29.22 -47.04
N ASN A 97 48.43 -29.89 -47.86
CA ASN A 97 47.00 -29.59 -48.00
C ASN A 97 46.23 -29.81 -46.68
N HIS A 98 46.60 -30.82 -45.89
CA HIS A 98 45.95 -31.12 -44.61
C HIS A 98 46.23 -30.05 -43.56
N ALA A 99 47.48 -29.60 -43.47
CA ALA A 99 47.87 -28.49 -42.60
C ALA A 99 47.15 -27.19 -42.99
N GLU A 100 47.13 -26.82 -44.28
CA GLU A 100 46.44 -25.62 -44.76
C GLU A 100 44.92 -25.66 -44.47
N LEU A 101 44.28 -26.83 -44.59
CA LEU A 101 42.86 -27.00 -44.23
C LEU A 101 42.61 -26.82 -42.73
N PHE A 102 43.41 -27.46 -41.88
CA PHE A 102 43.25 -27.35 -40.43
C PHE A 102 43.60 -25.95 -39.91
N GLU A 103 44.65 -25.32 -40.44
CA GLU A 103 45.07 -23.97 -40.07
C GLU A 103 43.97 -22.94 -40.40
N ASN A 104 43.29 -23.08 -41.55
CA ASN A 104 42.10 -22.26 -41.86
C ASN A 104 40.93 -22.52 -40.90
N VAL A 105 40.60 -23.79 -40.61
CA VAL A 105 39.47 -24.15 -39.73
C VAL A 105 39.72 -23.73 -38.28
N GLU A 106 40.94 -23.92 -37.78
CA GLU A 106 41.37 -23.50 -36.45
C GLU A 106 41.31 -21.99 -36.30
N GLN A 107 41.85 -21.24 -37.28
CA GLN A 107 41.90 -19.79 -37.24
C GLN A 107 40.51 -19.15 -37.37
N GLU A 108 39.59 -19.77 -38.11
CA GLU A 108 38.19 -19.30 -38.17
C GLU A 108 37.41 -19.67 -36.90
N ALA A 109 37.67 -20.84 -36.32
CA ALA A 109 37.12 -21.22 -35.02
C ALA A 109 37.65 -20.30 -33.90
N GLU A 110 38.94 -19.94 -33.90
CA GLU A 110 39.54 -18.96 -32.99
C GLU A 110 38.84 -17.61 -33.07
N ARG A 111 38.72 -17.03 -34.28
CA ARG A 111 37.96 -15.78 -34.47
C ARG A 111 36.52 -15.87 -33.95
N GLY A 112 35.84 -16.99 -34.19
CA GLY A 112 34.49 -17.21 -33.71
C GLY A 112 34.39 -17.28 -32.19
N VAL A 113 35.33 -17.96 -31.54
CA VAL A 113 35.42 -18.04 -30.07
C VAL A 113 35.77 -16.66 -29.50
N ASP A 114 36.83 -16.02 -29.97
CA ASP A 114 37.28 -14.73 -29.45
C ASP A 114 36.23 -13.63 -29.65
N SER A 115 35.59 -13.55 -30.82
CA SER A 115 34.48 -12.60 -31.08
C SER A 115 33.26 -12.86 -30.19
N TYR A 116 32.96 -14.13 -29.88
CA TYR A 116 31.91 -14.48 -28.92
C TYR A 116 32.31 -14.12 -27.48
N GLU A 117 33.58 -14.31 -27.10
CA GLU A 117 34.07 -13.92 -25.78
C GLU A 117 34.04 -12.40 -25.56
N GLU A 118 34.38 -11.62 -26.59
CA GLU A 118 34.31 -10.15 -26.57
C GLU A 118 32.86 -9.66 -26.49
N LEU A 119 31.98 -10.13 -27.38
CA LEU A 119 30.54 -9.78 -27.35
C LEU A 119 29.84 -10.19 -26.06
N SER A 120 30.17 -11.36 -25.50
CA SER A 120 29.56 -11.83 -24.25
C SER A 120 30.09 -11.10 -23.01
N ALA A 121 31.30 -10.56 -23.06
CA ALA A 121 31.82 -9.66 -22.02
C ALA A 121 31.13 -8.29 -22.10
N GLU A 122 31.09 -7.65 -23.28
CA GLU A 122 30.44 -6.34 -23.46
C GLU A 122 28.94 -6.40 -23.13
N TYR A 123 28.26 -7.51 -23.45
CA TYR A 123 26.85 -7.71 -23.05
C TYR A 123 26.67 -7.92 -21.53
N LEU A 124 27.61 -8.58 -20.86
CA LEU A 124 27.57 -8.75 -19.40
C LEU A 124 27.82 -7.42 -18.68
N ASP A 125 28.85 -6.67 -19.08
CA ASP A 125 29.17 -5.37 -18.50
C ASP A 125 27.98 -4.40 -18.68
N ALA A 126 27.38 -4.34 -19.87
CA ALA A 126 26.20 -3.50 -20.12
C ALA A 126 24.96 -3.92 -19.31
N LEU A 127 24.78 -5.22 -19.03
CA LEU A 127 23.73 -5.71 -18.13
C LEU A 127 24.03 -5.38 -16.67
N ASP A 128 25.29 -5.49 -16.23
CA ASP A 128 25.72 -5.12 -14.88
C ASP A 128 25.51 -3.62 -14.63
N ASP A 129 25.97 -2.76 -15.54
CA ASP A 129 25.75 -1.31 -15.48
C ASP A 129 24.25 -0.96 -15.39
N GLN A 130 23.40 -1.62 -16.18
CA GLN A 130 21.96 -1.39 -16.17
C GLN A 130 21.31 -1.88 -14.87
N LEU A 131 21.67 -3.08 -14.38
CA LEU A 131 21.15 -3.62 -13.13
C LEU A 131 21.65 -2.83 -11.91
N GLY A 132 22.92 -2.41 -11.92
CA GLY A 132 23.52 -1.54 -10.92
C GLY A 132 22.80 -0.19 -10.84
N THR A 133 22.55 0.46 -11.97
CA THR A 133 21.78 1.72 -12.03
C THR A 133 20.37 1.56 -11.45
N LEU A 134 19.67 0.46 -11.80
CA LEU A 134 18.33 0.17 -11.28
C LEU A 134 18.35 -0.14 -9.78
N LEU A 135 19.35 -0.89 -9.31
CA LEU A 135 19.53 -1.22 -7.90
C LEU A 135 19.87 0.03 -7.08
N GLU A 136 20.69 0.94 -7.60
CA GLU A 136 21.08 2.18 -6.93
C GLU A 136 19.89 3.13 -6.79
N ALA A 137 19.07 3.28 -7.85
CA ALA A 137 17.80 4.01 -7.78
C ALA A 137 16.79 3.35 -6.80
N HIS A 138 16.76 2.02 -6.73
CA HIS A 138 15.92 1.30 -5.77
C HIS A 138 16.41 1.49 -4.32
N ILE A 139 17.73 1.54 -4.09
CA ILE A 139 18.32 1.81 -2.77
C ILE A 139 17.99 3.24 -2.32
N GLU A 140 18.00 4.22 -3.22
CA GLU A 140 17.61 5.60 -2.91
C GLU A 140 16.12 5.69 -2.53
N LEU A 141 15.23 5.05 -3.30
CA LEU A 141 13.80 4.95 -2.97
C LEU A 141 13.54 4.21 -1.65
N GLN A 142 14.29 3.15 -1.37
CA GLN A 142 14.25 2.43 -0.09
C GLN A 142 14.63 3.36 1.06
N SER A 143 15.75 4.09 0.95
CA SER A 143 16.20 5.02 2.00
C SER A 143 15.13 6.08 2.26
N GLN A 144 14.58 6.69 1.21
CA GLN A 144 13.50 7.66 1.31
C GLN A 144 12.24 7.10 1.96
N THR A 145 11.90 5.84 1.70
CA THR A 145 10.72 5.17 2.30
C THR A 145 10.95 4.86 3.78
N VAL A 146 12.14 4.38 4.15
CA VAL A 146 12.50 4.12 5.56
C VAL A 146 12.58 5.43 6.34
N GLU A 147 13.26 6.44 5.83
CA GLU A 147 13.34 7.79 6.43
C GLU A 147 11.95 8.43 6.56
N GLY A 148 11.08 8.27 5.56
CA GLY A 148 9.70 8.75 5.63
C GLY A 148 8.81 8.02 6.65
N MET A 149 9.07 6.72 6.89
CA MET A 149 8.42 5.98 7.99
C MET A 149 8.93 6.43 9.36
N GLU A 150 10.24 6.66 9.50
CA GLU A 150 10.84 7.18 10.74
C GLU A 150 10.31 8.60 11.04
N GLU A 151 10.25 9.50 10.05
CA GLU A 151 9.68 10.85 10.22
C GLU A 151 8.17 10.82 10.56
N PHE A 152 7.43 9.83 10.04
CA PHE A 152 6.01 9.65 10.37
C PHE A 152 5.82 9.12 11.81
N GLU A 153 6.69 8.20 12.26
CA GLU A 153 6.71 7.70 13.64
C GLU A 153 7.02 8.85 14.61
N ASP A 154 8.12 9.58 14.40
CA ASP A 154 8.51 10.76 15.21
C ASP A 154 7.36 11.80 15.29
N ARG A 155 6.69 12.09 14.16
CA ARG A 155 5.57 13.05 14.11
C ARG A 155 4.32 12.53 14.84
N THR A 156 4.11 11.23 14.87
CA THR A 156 2.99 10.59 15.59
C THR A 156 3.25 10.58 17.09
N GLU A 157 4.50 10.35 17.51
CA GLU A 157 4.92 10.50 18.92
C GLU A 157 4.78 11.97 19.38
N GLU A 158 5.26 12.96 18.61
CA GLU A 158 5.09 14.39 18.94
C GLU A 158 3.61 14.79 19.04
N PHE A 159 2.76 14.27 18.15
CA PHE A 159 1.32 14.48 18.23
C PHE A 159 0.70 13.86 19.49
N GLY A 160 1.15 12.65 19.87
CA GLY A 160 0.73 11.96 21.09
C GLY A 160 1.07 12.76 22.35
N GLU A 161 2.35 13.14 22.52
CA GLU A 161 2.81 13.96 23.65
C GLU A 161 2.02 15.27 23.75
N ARG A 162 1.80 15.94 22.61
CA ARG A 162 1.04 17.18 22.54
C ARG A 162 -0.45 16.97 22.84
N PHE A 163 -1.03 15.84 22.46
CA PHE A 163 -2.42 15.51 22.77
C PHE A 163 -2.59 15.30 24.29
N GLU A 164 -1.67 14.55 24.92
CA GLU A 164 -1.64 14.36 26.37
C GLU A 164 -1.51 15.72 27.11
N GLU A 165 -0.58 16.58 26.70
CA GLU A 165 -0.43 17.93 27.27
C GLU A 165 -1.71 18.77 27.17
N ASN A 166 -2.42 18.73 26.03
CA ASN A 166 -3.69 19.45 25.85
C ASN A 166 -4.84 18.87 26.69
N VAL A 167 -4.85 17.56 26.94
CA VAL A 167 -5.83 16.91 27.81
C VAL A 167 -5.58 17.31 29.27
N ASP A 168 -4.33 17.24 29.74
CA ASP A 168 -3.96 17.64 31.09
C ASP A 168 -4.26 19.13 31.34
N GLU A 169 -3.88 20.05 30.44
CA GLU A 169 -4.27 21.46 30.53
C GLU A 169 -5.79 21.66 30.54
N GLY A 170 -6.53 20.81 29.81
CA GLY A 170 -7.99 20.84 29.74
C GLY A 170 -8.63 20.46 31.07
N VAL A 171 -8.09 19.43 31.73
CA VAL A 171 -8.49 18.99 33.08
C VAL A 171 -8.18 20.07 34.12
N ASP A 172 -6.98 20.65 34.09
CA ASP A 172 -6.60 21.74 35.00
C ASP A 172 -7.50 22.97 34.82
N ARG A 173 -7.78 23.39 33.58
CA ARG A 173 -8.73 24.49 33.30
C ARG A 173 -10.16 24.19 33.75
N ALA A 174 -10.60 22.94 33.69
CA ALA A 174 -11.90 22.53 34.22
C ALA A 174 -11.94 22.59 35.75
N ALA A 175 -10.86 22.18 36.43
CA ALA A 175 -10.72 22.28 37.88
C ALA A 175 -10.72 23.74 38.35
N GLU A 176 -9.92 24.63 37.71
CA GLU A 176 -9.93 26.07 38.01
C GLU A 176 -11.31 26.71 37.78
N MET A 177 -12.04 26.28 36.75
CA MET A 177 -13.40 26.75 36.50
C MET A 177 -14.36 26.29 37.62
N GLN A 178 -14.24 25.05 38.09
CA GLN A 178 -15.05 24.55 39.20
C GLN A 178 -14.77 25.33 40.49
N GLU A 179 -13.51 25.51 40.90
CA GLU A 179 -13.16 26.31 42.08
C GLU A 179 -13.72 27.74 42.00
N ARG A 180 -13.67 28.35 40.81
CA ARG A 180 -14.21 29.69 40.57
C ARG A 180 -15.73 29.75 40.68
N ILE A 181 -16.44 28.72 40.21
CA ILE A 181 -17.90 28.60 40.37
C ILE A 181 -18.26 28.41 41.84
N GLU A 182 -17.54 27.55 42.57
CA GLU A 182 -17.75 27.33 44.01
C GLU A 182 -17.55 28.63 44.81
N ALA A 183 -16.45 29.36 44.58
CA ALA A 183 -16.21 30.65 45.21
C ALA A 183 -17.27 31.71 44.86
N GLN A 184 -17.79 31.71 43.63
CA GLN A 184 -18.84 32.65 43.19
C GLN A 184 -20.21 32.31 43.80
N ILE A 185 -20.49 31.02 44.05
CA ILE A 185 -21.68 30.57 44.79
C ILE A 185 -21.56 30.95 46.28
N GLU A 186 -20.39 30.79 46.89
CA GLU A 186 -20.13 31.20 48.26
C GLU A 186 -20.32 32.72 48.43
N GLU A 187 -19.74 33.53 47.53
CA GLU A 187 -19.92 35.00 47.53
C GLU A 187 -21.40 35.41 47.34
N GLN A 188 -22.14 34.76 46.42
CA GLN A 188 -23.58 35.02 46.28
C GLN A 188 -24.39 34.59 47.50
N THR A 189 -23.96 33.53 48.20
CA THR A 189 -24.62 33.08 49.43
C THR A 189 -24.40 34.09 50.56
N GLU A 190 -23.17 34.56 50.76
CA GLU A 190 -22.88 35.63 51.73
C GLU A 190 -23.64 36.93 51.41
N GLN A 191 -23.73 37.32 50.13
CA GLN A 191 -24.51 38.48 49.71
C GLN A 191 -26.02 38.30 49.95
N ALA A 192 -26.56 37.10 49.73
CA ALA A 192 -27.95 36.78 50.00
C ALA A 192 -28.26 36.79 51.51
N GLU A 193 -27.37 36.25 52.35
CA GLU A 193 -27.47 36.33 53.82
C GLU A 193 -27.40 37.78 54.32
N GLN A 194 -26.49 38.60 53.78
CA GLN A 194 -26.41 40.03 54.11
C GLN A 194 -27.68 40.77 53.70
N PHE A 195 -28.20 40.55 52.48
CA PHE A 195 -29.44 41.15 52.01
C PHE A 195 -30.66 40.69 52.81
N GLN A 196 -30.70 39.42 53.24
CA GLN A 196 -31.73 38.94 54.16
C GLN A 196 -31.62 39.63 55.52
N GLY A 197 -30.41 39.79 56.07
CA GLY A 197 -30.17 40.53 57.31
C GLY A 197 -30.54 42.02 57.20
N GLU A 198 -30.29 42.67 56.07
CA GLU A 198 -30.75 44.02 55.78
C GLU A 198 -32.27 44.11 55.67
N LEU A 199 -32.93 43.14 55.02
CA LEU A 199 -34.38 43.04 54.96
C LEU A 199 -34.99 42.81 56.36
N GLU A 200 -34.40 41.94 57.18
CA GLU A 200 -34.85 41.70 58.55
C GLU A 200 -34.68 42.96 59.41
N ALA A 201 -33.53 43.65 59.34
CA ALA A 201 -33.32 44.92 60.03
C ALA A 201 -34.25 46.04 59.53
N GLN A 202 -34.53 46.10 58.23
CA GLN A 202 -35.45 47.06 57.62
C GLN A 202 -36.91 46.73 57.96
N LEU A 203 -37.26 45.45 58.11
CA LEU A 203 -38.54 44.99 58.64
C LEU A 203 -38.66 45.29 60.14
N GLU A 204 -37.61 45.12 60.95
CA GLU A 204 -37.61 45.55 62.36
C GLU A 204 -37.73 47.07 62.49
N GLU A 205 -37.05 47.85 61.64
CA GLU A 205 -37.21 49.31 61.62
C GLU A 205 -38.61 49.70 61.15
N MET A 206 -39.13 49.07 60.09
CA MET A 206 -40.50 49.30 59.62
C MET A 206 -41.52 48.88 60.68
N GLN A 207 -41.31 47.77 61.39
CA GLN A 207 -42.18 47.28 62.46
C GLN A 207 -42.10 48.22 63.68
N THR A 208 -40.91 48.72 64.03
CA THR A 208 -40.72 49.76 65.05
C THR A 208 -41.35 51.09 64.63
N GLN A 209 -41.30 51.43 63.34
CA GLN A 209 -41.94 52.62 62.78
C GLN A 209 -43.46 52.44 62.72
N LEU A 210 -43.95 51.24 62.44
CA LEU A 210 -45.35 50.83 62.50
C LEU A 210 -45.85 50.72 63.94
N ASP A 211 -45.00 50.43 64.93
CA ASP A 211 -45.32 50.48 66.36
C ASP A 211 -45.34 51.91 66.88
N ARG A 212 -44.43 52.78 66.40
CA ARG A 212 -44.51 54.23 66.65
C ARG A 212 -45.73 54.84 65.96
N GLN A 213 -46.04 54.42 64.73
CA GLN A 213 -47.26 54.80 64.03
C GLN A 213 -48.48 54.20 64.73
N ALA A 214 -48.45 52.96 65.21
CA ALA A 214 -49.52 52.34 66.00
C ALA A 214 -49.72 53.09 67.31
N ALA A 215 -48.66 53.50 68.01
CA ALA A 215 -48.74 54.39 69.16
C ALA A 215 -49.16 55.83 68.81
N GLN A 216 -49.12 56.23 67.53
CA GLN A 216 -49.72 57.47 66.99
C GLN A 216 -51.15 57.24 66.44
N ILE A 217 -51.53 56.00 66.10
CA ILE A 217 -52.79 55.55 65.48
C ILE A 217 -53.76 55.06 66.57
N GLU A 218 -53.32 54.53 67.69
CA GLU A 218 -54.08 54.54 68.94
C GLU A 218 -54.38 55.98 69.40
N ARG A 219 -53.52 56.93 69.04
CA ARG A 219 -53.69 58.37 69.32
C ARG A 219 -54.49 59.16 68.29
N SER A 220 -54.63 58.68 67.04
CA SER A 220 -55.27 59.41 65.93
C SER A 220 -56.37 58.62 65.21
N ALA A 221 -56.30 57.29 65.26
CA ALA A 221 -57.23 56.34 64.73
C ALA A 221 -57.85 55.46 65.83
N GLY A 222 -58.56 56.12 66.75
CA GLY A 222 -59.91 55.65 67.08
C GLY A 222 -60.87 55.70 65.85
N ARG A 223 -60.37 55.41 64.64
CA ARG A 223 -61.00 55.62 63.34
C ARG A 223 -60.27 54.96 62.14
N ALA A 224 -60.63 53.69 61.91
CA ALA A 224 -60.80 53.03 60.58
C ALA A 224 -59.60 52.50 59.75
N GLU A 225 -59.61 51.15 59.62
CA GLU A 225 -59.26 50.22 58.51
C GLU A 225 -59.58 50.72 57.06
N ALA A 226 -59.20 50.13 55.91
CA ALA A 226 -58.24 49.11 55.38
C ALA A 226 -58.44 49.06 53.82
N GLY A 227 -57.76 48.30 52.93
CA GLY A 227 -56.60 47.37 52.96
C GLY A 227 -56.66 46.32 51.79
N ARG A 228 -55.50 45.79 51.33
CA ARG A 228 -55.27 44.71 50.29
C ARG A 228 -55.46 45.13 48.81
N SER A 229 -54.57 44.86 47.84
CA SER A 229 -53.74 43.70 47.40
C SER A 229 -54.44 42.79 46.37
N ASP A 230 -53.78 42.47 45.23
CA ASP A 230 -53.20 41.13 44.92
C ASP A 230 -53.09 40.77 43.40
N SER A 231 -52.09 39.91 43.06
CA SER A 231 -51.97 38.84 42.01
C SER A 231 -52.53 39.00 40.56
N GLY A 232 -51.99 38.39 39.49
CA GLY A 232 -50.81 37.51 39.31
C GLY A 232 -50.97 36.47 38.15
N GLY A 233 -49.90 35.72 37.81
CA GLY A 233 -49.90 34.53 36.90
C GLY A 233 -49.97 34.77 35.37
N GLY A 234 -49.51 33.88 34.47
CA GLY A 234 -48.70 32.64 34.62
C GLY A 234 -48.88 31.62 33.46
N SER A 235 -47.85 30.82 33.14
CA SER A 235 -47.83 29.64 32.21
C SER A 235 -48.11 29.88 30.70
N GLY A 236 -47.63 29.10 29.71
CA GLY A 236 -46.73 27.93 29.69
C GLY A 236 -47.37 26.66 29.07
N SER A 237 -46.73 26.07 28.03
CA SER A 237 -46.86 24.70 27.43
C SER A 237 -46.03 24.68 26.12
N GLN A 238 -45.19 23.70 25.73
CA GLN A 238 -45.22 22.21 25.63
C GLN A 238 -45.35 21.71 24.16
N SER A 239 -44.89 20.48 23.93
CA SER A 239 -44.56 19.86 22.63
C SER A 239 -45.13 18.43 22.55
N GLU A 240 -45.29 17.86 21.34
CA GLU A 240 -45.74 16.48 21.03
C GLU A 240 -44.92 15.91 19.84
N SER A 241 -45.06 14.61 19.55
CA SER A 241 -44.14 13.80 18.71
C SER A 241 -44.85 12.69 17.92
N GLU A 242 -44.36 12.30 16.73
CA GLU A 242 -44.95 11.28 15.82
C GLU A 242 -43.90 10.25 15.30
N GLU A 243 -44.32 9.26 14.50
CA GLU A 243 -43.65 7.95 14.28
C GLU A 243 -42.41 7.97 13.34
N GLU A 244 -41.42 7.09 13.61
CA GLU A 244 -40.15 6.99 12.87
C GLU A 244 -40.26 6.14 11.58
N THR A 245 -40.22 6.80 10.43
CA THR A 245 -39.65 6.24 9.19
C THR A 245 -38.22 6.78 9.02
N LEU A 246 -37.35 6.07 8.30
CA LEU A 246 -36.01 6.59 8.02
C LEU A 246 -36.13 7.77 7.05
N ASP A 247 -35.79 8.96 7.57
CA ASP A 247 -35.76 10.22 6.86
C ASP A 247 -34.80 10.14 5.67
N VAL A 248 -35.13 10.76 4.54
CA VAL A 248 -34.25 10.86 3.36
C VAL A 248 -32.86 11.43 3.70
N ALA A 249 -32.73 12.18 4.79
CA ALA A 249 -31.45 12.66 5.34
C ALA A 249 -30.52 11.56 5.91
N ALA A 250 -30.95 10.29 5.94
CA ALA A 250 -30.14 9.16 6.38
C ALA A 250 -29.22 8.60 5.27
N VAL A 251 -29.46 8.94 3.99
CA VAL A 251 -28.65 8.52 2.84
C VAL A 251 -27.35 9.31 2.77
N GLU A 252 -26.23 8.67 2.44
CA GLU A 252 -24.91 9.30 2.51
C GLU A 252 -24.80 10.48 1.52
N GLY A 253 -24.41 11.64 2.07
CA GLY A 253 -24.33 12.88 1.30
C GLY A 253 -25.66 13.62 1.10
N ILE A 254 -26.82 13.06 1.44
CA ILE A 254 -28.09 13.81 1.54
C ILE A 254 -28.13 14.56 2.88
N GLY A 255 -27.34 15.64 2.96
CA GLY A 255 -27.36 16.54 4.11
C GLY A 255 -28.72 17.24 4.29
N SER A 256 -28.94 17.83 5.47
CA SER A 256 -30.23 18.43 5.87
C SER A 256 -30.82 19.45 4.90
N SER A 257 -29.99 20.13 4.10
CA SER A 257 -30.45 21.06 3.06
C SER A 257 -31.06 20.32 1.86
N TYR A 258 -30.36 19.32 1.31
CA TYR A 258 -30.90 18.49 0.22
C TYR A 258 -32.14 17.72 0.68
N ALA A 259 -32.19 17.27 1.93
CA ALA A 259 -33.38 16.68 2.50
C ALA A 259 -34.55 17.68 2.68
N GLU A 260 -34.30 18.97 2.92
CA GLU A 260 -35.36 19.99 2.95
C GLU A 260 -35.93 20.23 1.54
N ASP A 261 -35.06 20.30 0.53
CA ASP A 261 -35.44 20.46 -0.87
C ASP A 261 -36.20 19.22 -1.39
N LEU A 262 -35.74 18.00 -1.09
CA LEU A 262 -36.41 16.73 -1.46
C LEU A 262 -37.79 16.56 -0.80
N ARG A 263 -37.91 16.87 0.50
CA ARG A 263 -39.20 16.90 1.21
C ARG A 263 -40.18 17.88 0.57
N SER A 264 -39.69 18.98 -0.02
CA SER A 264 -40.56 19.99 -0.64
C SER A 264 -41.30 19.49 -1.90
N GLU A 265 -40.72 18.49 -2.59
CA GLU A 265 -41.33 17.77 -3.72
C GLU A 265 -41.98 16.43 -3.30
N GLY A 266 -42.03 16.12 -1.99
CA GLY A 266 -42.71 14.96 -1.44
C GLY A 266 -41.87 13.69 -1.32
N ILE A 267 -40.55 13.79 -1.41
CA ILE A 267 -39.60 12.69 -1.18
C ILE A 267 -39.12 12.82 0.27
N GLU A 268 -39.86 12.24 1.22
CA GLU A 268 -39.63 12.47 2.65
C GLU A 268 -38.80 11.37 3.32
N THR A 269 -38.85 10.15 2.79
CA THR A 269 -38.19 8.96 3.33
C THR A 269 -37.19 8.33 2.35
N VAL A 270 -36.34 7.45 2.86
CA VAL A 270 -35.45 6.60 2.04
C VAL A 270 -36.26 5.74 1.04
N GLU A 271 -37.46 5.27 1.43
CA GLU A 271 -38.34 4.48 0.57
C GLU A 271 -38.94 5.31 -0.58
N ASP A 272 -39.28 6.58 -0.33
CA ASP A 272 -39.74 7.50 -1.39
C ASP A 272 -38.62 7.81 -2.40
N LEU A 273 -37.37 7.93 -1.91
CA LEU A 273 -36.20 8.18 -2.75
C LEU A 273 -35.93 6.99 -3.69
N ALA A 274 -35.96 5.76 -3.15
CA ALA A 274 -35.79 4.53 -3.91
C ALA A 274 -36.81 4.36 -5.06
N MET A 275 -38.02 4.90 -4.90
CA MET A 275 -39.09 4.83 -5.90
C MET A 275 -39.11 6.01 -6.87
N SER A 276 -38.20 6.98 -6.75
CA SER A 276 -38.18 8.21 -7.54
C SER A 276 -37.25 8.11 -8.76
N ASP A 277 -37.63 8.75 -9.87
CA ASP A 277 -36.76 8.82 -11.06
C ASP A 277 -35.57 9.78 -10.82
N PRO A 278 -34.33 9.47 -11.30
CA PRO A 278 -33.16 10.31 -11.07
C PRO A 278 -33.29 11.77 -11.56
N GLU A 279 -34.00 12.00 -12.67
CA GLU A 279 -34.31 13.35 -13.18
C GLU A 279 -35.12 14.17 -12.16
N THR A 280 -36.04 13.53 -11.43
CA THR A 280 -36.89 14.18 -10.41
C THR A 280 -36.09 14.51 -9.15
N VAL A 281 -35.25 13.57 -8.69
CA VAL A 281 -34.36 13.77 -7.53
C VAL A 281 -33.31 14.86 -7.83
N ALA A 282 -32.76 14.89 -9.05
CA ALA A 282 -31.82 15.91 -9.49
C ALA A 282 -32.45 17.31 -9.59
N GLU A 283 -33.67 17.44 -10.14
CA GLU A 283 -34.38 18.72 -10.21
C GLU A 283 -34.74 19.23 -8.80
N ALA A 284 -35.22 18.35 -7.92
CA ALA A 284 -35.60 18.69 -6.54
C ALA A 284 -34.39 19.15 -5.70
N ALA A 285 -33.31 18.36 -5.65
CA ALA A 285 -32.13 18.67 -4.84
C ALA A 285 -31.12 19.64 -5.52
N GLY A 286 -31.34 20.01 -6.78
CA GLY A 286 -30.44 20.89 -7.54
C GLY A 286 -29.06 20.29 -7.83
N VAL A 287 -28.99 18.97 -8.01
CA VAL A 287 -27.76 18.21 -8.29
C VAL A 287 -27.71 17.69 -9.74
N SER A 288 -26.65 16.97 -10.12
CA SER A 288 -26.58 16.27 -11.41
C SER A 288 -27.35 14.95 -11.37
N GLU A 289 -27.89 14.51 -12.52
CA GLU A 289 -28.54 13.20 -12.67
C GLU A 289 -27.62 12.06 -12.19
N ASP A 290 -26.32 12.08 -12.54
CA ASP A 290 -25.34 11.07 -12.06
C ASP A 290 -25.25 10.98 -10.52
N ARG A 291 -25.51 12.10 -9.81
CA ARG A 291 -25.47 12.20 -8.34
C ARG A 291 -26.79 11.71 -7.71
N ALA A 292 -27.91 11.91 -8.42
CA ALA A 292 -29.19 11.35 -8.05
C ALA A 292 -29.24 9.83 -8.30
N GLU A 293 -28.63 9.34 -9.38
CA GLU A 293 -28.46 7.90 -9.64
C GLU A 293 -27.62 7.23 -8.53
N GLU A 294 -26.54 7.86 -8.09
CA GLU A 294 -25.71 7.40 -6.94
C GLU A 294 -26.57 7.27 -5.67
N TRP A 295 -27.33 8.30 -5.31
CA TRP A 295 -28.21 8.29 -4.14
C TRP A 295 -29.36 7.28 -4.21
N ILE A 296 -29.95 7.07 -5.39
CA ILE A 296 -31.02 6.06 -5.57
C ILE A 296 -30.43 4.66 -5.50
N ALA A 297 -29.29 4.40 -6.16
CA ALA A 297 -28.62 3.10 -6.12
C ALA A 297 -28.20 2.71 -4.70
N GLU A 298 -27.75 3.67 -3.89
CA GLU A 298 -27.42 3.48 -2.47
C GLU A 298 -28.62 2.96 -1.65
N THR A 299 -29.86 3.36 -1.99
CA THR A 299 -31.07 2.83 -1.34
C THR A 299 -31.45 1.43 -1.78
N GLU A 300 -31.06 1.00 -2.99
CA GLU A 300 -31.32 -0.36 -3.51
C GLU A 300 -30.27 -1.38 -3.03
N THR A 301 -29.02 -0.94 -2.82
CA THR A 301 -27.98 -1.73 -2.16
C THR A 301 -28.25 -1.77 -0.66
N GLY A 302 -29.04 -2.75 -0.22
CA GLY A 302 -29.34 -3.00 1.19
C GLY A 302 -28.09 -2.88 2.06
N THR A 303 -28.05 -1.84 2.89
CA THR A 303 -26.83 -1.33 3.50
C THR A 303 -26.24 -2.34 4.50
N VAL A 304 -25.10 -2.93 4.15
CA VAL A 304 -24.19 -3.49 5.16
C VAL A 304 -23.46 -2.32 5.81
N GLU A 305 -23.68 -2.14 7.11
CA GLU A 305 -23.22 -0.97 7.85
C GLU A 305 -21.68 -0.89 7.83
N GLY A 306 -21.15 0.15 7.19
CA GLY A 306 -19.71 0.39 7.01
C GLY A 306 -19.09 -0.13 5.70
N LEU A 307 -19.83 -0.82 4.83
CA LEU A 307 -19.34 -1.30 3.54
C LEU A 307 -19.54 -0.27 2.41
N GLY A 308 -18.81 0.84 2.49
CA GLY A 308 -18.86 1.93 1.51
C GLY A 308 -18.20 1.63 0.16
N SER A 309 -18.41 2.52 -0.82
CA SER A 309 -17.99 2.35 -2.23
C SER A 309 -16.50 2.06 -2.45
N THR A 310 -15.62 2.58 -1.59
CA THR A 310 -14.18 2.29 -1.64
C THR A 310 -13.86 0.81 -1.35
N TYR A 311 -14.65 0.15 -0.50
CA TYR A 311 -14.47 -1.27 -0.20
C TYR A 311 -15.12 -2.14 -1.27
N THR A 312 -16.28 -1.75 -1.82
CA THR A 312 -16.90 -2.49 -2.95
C THR A 312 -16.02 -2.45 -4.21
N GLU A 313 -15.38 -1.33 -4.54
CA GLU A 313 -14.47 -1.24 -5.70
C GLU A 313 -13.26 -2.18 -5.56
N ARG A 314 -12.69 -2.28 -4.35
CA ARG A 314 -11.59 -3.19 -4.02
C ARG A 314 -11.99 -4.66 -4.07
N LEU A 315 -13.17 -4.99 -3.53
CA LEU A 315 -13.72 -6.35 -3.60
C LEU A 315 -14.04 -6.74 -5.06
N ALA A 316 -14.57 -5.82 -5.86
CA ALA A 316 -14.81 -6.04 -7.28
C ALA A 316 -13.51 -6.27 -8.09
N GLU A 317 -12.40 -5.62 -7.73
CA GLU A 317 -11.09 -5.85 -8.40
C GLU A 317 -10.59 -7.30 -8.25
N VAL A 318 -10.91 -7.97 -7.14
CA VAL A 318 -10.62 -9.41 -6.94
C VAL A 318 -11.76 -10.33 -7.41
N GLY A 319 -12.83 -9.80 -7.97
CA GLY A 319 -13.99 -10.54 -8.47
C GLY A 319 -15.02 -10.93 -7.40
N ILE A 320 -15.03 -10.24 -6.26
CA ILE A 320 -16.05 -10.36 -5.20
C ILE A 320 -17.04 -9.21 -5.40
N GLU A 321 -18.00 -9.41 -6.31
CA GLU A 321 -18.95 -8.36 -6.73
C GLU A 321 -20.31 -8.45 -5.99
N THR A 322 -20.60 -9.57 -5.33
CA THR A 322 -21.88 -9.81 -4.65
C THR A 322 -21.72 -10.37 -3.23
N MET A 323 -22.78 -10.25 -2.43
CA MET A 323 -22.86 -10.86 -1.09
C MET A 323 -22.70 -12.39 -1.11
N GLU A 324 -23.17 -13.06 -2.18
CA GLU A 324 -22.99 -14.51 -2.34
C GLU A 324 -21.50 -14.84 -2.61
N ASP A 325 -20.78 -13.97 -3.33
CA ASP A 325 -19.33 -14.11 -3.53
C ASP A 325 -18.54 -13.84 -2.23
N MET A 326 -18.96 -12.87 -1.41
CA MET A 326 -18.33 -12.60 -0.10
C MET A 326 -18.46 -13.79 0.85
N SER A 327 -19.66 -14.36 1.00
CA SER A 327 -19.89 -15.57 1.81
C SER A 327 -19.13 -16.78 1.25
N ALA A 328 -19.01 -16.91 -0.07
CA ALA A 328 -18.24 -17.98 -0.71
C ALA A 328 -16.70 -17.82 -0.58
N ALA A 329 -16.20 -16.58 -0.53
CA ALA A 329 -14.78 -16.25 -0.37
C ALA A 329 -14.33 -16.36 1.10
N GLY A 330 -15.22 -16.07 2.05
CA GLY A 330 -14.97 -16.10 3.49
C GLY A 330 -14.22 -14.87 4.02
N ALA A 331 -14.32 -14.65 5.33
CA ALA A 331 -13.86 -13.43 5.98
C ALA A 331 -12.37 -13.13 5.80
N GLU A 332 -11.48 -14.13 5.86
CA GLU A 332 -10.04 -13.97 5.60
C GLU A 332 -9.77 -13.35 4.21
N THR A 333 -10.42 -13.87 3.16
CA THR A 333 -10.27 -13.39 1.78
C THR A 333 -10.87 -11.99 1.58
N VAL A 334 -12.05 -11.74 2.18
CA VAL A 334 -12.73 -10.44 2.12
C VAL A 334 -11.92 -9.36 2.86
N ALA A 335 -11.35 -9.69 4.01
CA ALA A 335 -10.49 -8.80 4.79
C ALA A 335 -9.19 -8.45 4.04
N GLU A 336 -8.52 -9.43 3.42
CA GLU A 336 -7.33 -9.20 2.60
C GLU A 336 -7.65 -8.31 1.39
N ALA A 337 -8.78 -8.55 0.71
CA ALA A 337 -9.19 -7.80 -0.48
C ALA A 337 -9.63 -6.35 -0.19
N ALA A 338 -10.40 -6.12 0.88
CA ALA A 338 -10.84 -4.77 1.27
C ALA A 338 -9.78 -3.99 2.08
N GLU A 339 -8.70 -4.66 2.53
CA GLU A 339 -7.70 -4.18 3.49
C GLU A 339 -8.29 -3.81 4.87
N VAL A 340 -9.21 -4.62 5.38
CA VAL A 340 -9.87 -4.45 6.68
C VAL A 340 -9.53 -5.57 7.67
N SER A 341 -10.07 -5.52 8.89
CA SER A 341 -9.92 -6.62 9.84
C SER A 341 -10.84 -7.81 9.52
N GLU A 342 -10.40 -9.02 9.85
CA GLU A 342 -11.22 -10.25 9.70
C GLU A 342 -12.54 -10.14 10.49
N GLU A 343 -12.53 -9.48 11.66
CA GLU A 343 -13.72 -9.23 12.50
C GLU A 343 -14.75 -8.34 11.79
N GLN A 344 -14.32 -7.31 11.05
CA GLN A 344 -15.21 -6.48 10.21
C GLN A 344 -15.72 -7.23 8.97
N ALA A 345 -14.89 -8.09 8.37
CA ALA A 345 -15.30 -8.92 7.25
C ALA A 345 -16.30 -10.02 7.67
N GLU A 346 -16.15 -10.60 8.86
CA GLU A 346 -17.14 -11.49 9.47
C GLU A 346 -18.46 -10.74 9.71
N GLU A 347 -18.42 -9.53 10.29
CA GLU A 347 -19.60 -8.69 10.52
C GLU A 347 -20.35 -8.35 9.21
N TRP A 348 -19.63 -8.03 8.14
CA TRP A 348 -20.22 -7.79 6.82
C TRP A 348 -20.88 -9.05 6.22
N ILE A 349 -20.29 -10.22 6.40
CA ILE A 349 -20.85 -11.49 5.93
C ILE A 349 -22.06 -11.92 6.77
N GLU A 350 -22.03 -11.74 8.10
CA GLU A 350 -23.18 -12.03 8.98
C GLU A 350 -24.37 -11.09 8.75
N GLN A 351 -24.12 -9.82 8.43
CA GLN A 351 -25.18 -8.88 8.02
C GLN A 351 -25.82 -9.29 6.68
N ALA A 352 -25.04 -9.85 5.75
CA ALA A 352 -25.53 -10.33 4.46
C ALA A 352 -26.34 -11.64 4.53
N GLU A 353 -26.33 -12.36 5.65
CA GLU A 353 -27.10 -13.61 5.86
C GLU A 353 -28.47 -13.43 6.56
N ASN A 354 -28.84 -12.21 6.98
CA ASN A 354 -30.12 -11.91 7.69
C ASN A 354 -31.24 -11.38 6.79
#